data_AF-A0A972CXR5-F1
#
_entry.id   AF-A0A972CXR5-F1
#
_cell.length_a   1.000
_cell.length_b   1.000
_cell.length_c   1.000
_cell.angle_alpha   90.00
_cell.angle_beta   90.00
_cell.angle_gamma   90.00
#
_symmetry.space_group_name_H-M   'P 1'
#
loop_
_entity.id
_entity.type
_entity.pdbx_description
1 polymer ?
#
loop_
_entity_poly.entity_id
_entity_poly.type
_entity_poly.pdbx_seq_one_letter_code
_entity_poly.pdbx_strand_id
1 'polypeptide(L)' 'YLVDTFGVIAFGIDYRLAPEHPYPTGHHDAYAGLNWIYNHAESFGGDKHNIFVAGDSAGGNLTLYCANQNIKEHNDMIKG' A
#
# COMPACT_ATOMS: atom_id res chain seq x y z
N TYR A 1 -9.18 -5.87 -13.97
CA TYR A 1 -8.09 -5.55 -14.91
C TYR A 1 -6.73 -5.94 -14.37
N LEU A 2 -6.14 -5.26 -13.35
CA LEU A 2 -4.82 -5.67 -12.85
C LEU A 2 -4.79 -7.11 -12.31
N VAL A 3 -5.78 -7.46 -11.49
CA VAL A 3 -5.95 -8.82 -10.93
C VAL A 3 -6.04 -9.87 -12.05
N ASP A 4 -6.97 -9.68 -13.00
CA ASP A 4 -7.23 -10.67 -14.06
C ASP A 4 -6.07 -10.79 -15.06
N THR A 5 -5.42 -9.66 -15.39
CA THR A 5 -4.34 -9.62 -16.39
C THR A 5 -3.03 -10.17 -15.86
N PHE A 6 -2.71 -9.90 -14.58
CA PHE A 6 -1.41 -10.26 -14.01
C PHE A 6 -1.46 -11.41 -12.99
N GLY A 7 -2.65 -11.91 -12.65
CA GLY A 7 -2.79 -12.98 -11.65
C GLY A 7 -2.33 -12.53 -10.25
N VAL A 8 -2.55 -11.26 -9.91
CA VAL A 8 -2.13 -10.67 -8.62
C VAL A 8 -3.30 -10.56 -7.65
N ILE A 9 -3.00 -10.57 -6.36
CA ILE A 9 -3.95 -10.21 -5.31
C ILE A 9 -3.91 -8.70 -5.15
N ALA A 10 -5.07 -8.03 -5.17
CA ALA A 10 -5.16 -6.60 -4.97
C ALA A 10 -5.92 -6.27 -3.68
N PHE A 11 -5.36 -5.37 -2.89
CA PHE A 11 -5.99 -4.80 -1.70
C PHE A 11 -6.26 -3.32 -1.95
N GLY A 12 -7.54 -2.92 -1.90
CA GLY A 12 -7.92 -1.51 -1.88
C GLY A 12 -7.87 -0.98 -0.46
N ILE A 13 -7.13 0.10 -0.22
CA ILE A 13 -7.12 0.78 1.08
C ILE A 13 -8.15 1.90 1.05
N ASP A 14 -9.20 1.77 1.85
CA ASP A 14 -10.21 2.81 2.06
C ASP A 14 -9.69 3.82 3.09
N TYR A 15 -8.74 4.67 2.66
CA TYR A 15 -8.09 5.65 3.51
C TYR A 15 -9.01 6.84 3.79
N ARG A 16 -8.85 7.46 4.96
CA ARG A 16 -9.64 8.63 5.33
C ARG A 16 -9.36 9.83 4.44
N LEU A 17 -10.42 10.53 4.03
CA LEU A 17 -10.39 11.63 3.07
C LEU A 17 -10.42 13.01 3.73
N ALA A 18 -9.86 13.99 3.02
CA ALA A 18 -10.06 15.41 3.31
C ALA A 18 -11.42 15.87 2.74
N PRO A 19 -12.06 16.88 3.34
CA PRO A 19 -11.56 17.75 4.41
C PRO A 19 -11.69 17.20 5.85
N GLU A 20 -12.48 16.15 6.07
CA GLU A 20 -12.80 15.61 7.40
C GLU A 20 -11.54 15.10 8.12
N HIS A 21 -10.60 14.56 7.36
CA HIS A 21 -9.32 14.05 7.82
C HIS A 21 -8.17 14.64 6.98
N PRO A 22 -7.68 15.84 7.33
CA PRO A 22 -6.62 16.49 6.56
C PRO A 22 -5.30 15.72 6.63
N TYR A 23 -4.36 16.12 5.78
CA TYR A 23 -2.98 15.62 5.79
C TYR A 23 -2.39 15.64 7.22
N PRO A 24 -1.66 14.58 7.65
CA PRO A 24 -1.23 13.39 6.89
C PRO A 24 -2.12 12.15 7.07
N THR A 25 -3.40 12.29 7.41
CA THR A 25 -4.22 11.15 7.88
C THR A 25 -4.33 10.02 6.85
N GLY A 26 -4.74 10.31 5.61
CA GLY A 26 -4.84 9.29 4.56
C GLY A 26 -3.50 8.62 4.22
N HIS A 27 -2.38 9.34 4.35
CA HIS A 27 -1.03 8.81 4.16
C HIS A 27 -0.67 7.77 5.23
N HIS A 28 -1.02 8.06 6.49
CA HIS A 28 -0.83 7.11 7.59
C HIS A 28 -1.70 5.87 7.42
N ASP A 29 -2.95 6.03 6.97
CA ASP A 29 -3.85 4.89 6.71
C ASP A 29 -3.31 3.99 5.59
N ALA A 30 -2.81 4.58 4.50
CA ALA A 30 -2.20 3.85 3.39
C ALA A 30 -0.98 3.02 3.86
N TYR A 31 -0.09 3.61 4.66
CA TYR A 31 1.09 2.90 5.16
C TYR A 31 0.74 1.85 6.22
N ALA A 32 -0.22 2.13 7.10
CA ALA A 32 -0.74 1.14 8.05
C ALA A 32 -1.38 -0.05 7.32
N GLY A 33 -2.13 0.21 6.25
CA GLY A 33 -2.69 -0.81 5.36
C GLY A 33 -1.61 -1.68 4.72
N LEU A 34 -0.55 -1.08 4.18
CA LEU A 34 0.60 -1.82 3.64
C LEU A 34 1.23 -2.73 4.70
N ASN A 35 1.50 -2.21 5.91
CA ASN A 35 2.07 -3.02 6.98
C ASN A 35 1.14 -4.18 7.38
N TRP A 36 -0.17 -3.94 7.42
CA TRP A 36 -1.13 -5.01 7.67
C TRP A 36 -1.07 -6.08 6.57
N ILE A 37 -1.07 -5.68 5.30
CA ILE A 37 -0.98 -6.60 4.15
C ILE A 37 0.30 -7.43 4.22
N TYR A 38 1.46 -6.82 4.45
CA TYR A 38 2.74 -7.54 4.57
C TYR A 38 2.68 -8.66 5.62
N ASN A 39 2.07 -8.38 6.77
CA ASN A 39 1.94 -9.34 7.86
C ASN A 39 0.89 -10.44 7.62
N HIS A 40 0.00 -10.28 6.62
CA HIS A 40 -1.10 -11.21 6.37
C HIS A 40 -1.11 -11.79 4.94
N ALA A 41 -0.19 -11.38 4.06
CA ALA A 41 -0.19 -11.74 2.64
C ALA A 41 -0.29 -13.26 2.42
N GLU A 42 0.50 -14.03 3.17
CA GLU A 42 0.54 -15.50 3.09
C GLU A 42 -0.83 -16.14 3.41
N SER A 43 -1.63 -15.53 4.30
CA SER A 43 -2.97 -16.05 4.65
C SER A 43 -3.99 -15.92 3.52
N PHE A 44 -3.75 -15.03 2.56
CA PHE A 44 -4.55 -14.86 1.34
C PHE A 44 -3.94 -15.61 0.15
N GLY A 45 -2.87 -16.37 0.34
CA GLY A 45 -2.13 -17.05 -0.74
C GLY A 45 -1.18 -16.13 -1.52
N GLY A 46 -0.88 -14.94 -0.99
CA GLY A 46 0.12 -14.03 -1.54
C GLY A 46 1.54 -14.33 -1.05
N ASP A 47 2.53 -13.75 -1.74
CA ASP A 47 3.94 -13.80 -1.33
C ASP A 47 4.34 -12.46 -0.71
N LYS A 48 4.65 -12.47 0.60
CA LYS A 48 5.07 -11.26 1.34
C LYS A 48 6.38 -10.66 0.83
N HIS A 49 7.20 -11.46 0.14
CA HIS A 49 8.44 -11.01 -0.48
C HIS A 49 8.24 -10.44 -1.88
N ASN A 50 7.00 -10.38 -2.38
CA ASN A 50 6.65 -9.89 -3.70
C ASN A 50 5.42 -8.97 -3.66
N ILE A 51 5.55 -7.87 -2.92
CA ILE A 51 4.52 -6.85 -2.76
C ILE A 51 4.95 -5.56 -3.46
N PHE A 52 4.03 -4.96 -4.21
CA PHE A 52 4.17 -3.63 -4.80
C PHE A 52 3.00 -2.73 -4.38
N VAL A 53 3.22 -1.41 -4.45
CA VAL A 53 2.19 -0.39 -4.23
C VAL A 53 1.93 0.35 -5.52
N ALA A 54 0.66 0.69 -5.79
CA ALA A 54 0.26 1.41 -6.99
C ALA A 54 -0.95 2.32 -6.69
N GLY A 55 -1.04 3.42 -7.43
CA GLY A 55 -2.16 4.34 -7.36
C GLY A 55 -2.09 5.41 -8.43
N ASP A 56 -3.23 5.95 -8.82
CA ASP A 56 -3.38 7.03 -9.79
C ASP A 56 -3.69 8.36 -9.09
N SER A 57 -3.38 9.48 -9.73
CA SER A 57 -3.68 10.83 -9.21
C SER A 57 -3.17 11.03 -7.77
N ALA A 58 -4.05 11.34 -6.81
CA ALA A 58 -3.72 11.42 -5.38
C ALA A 58 -3.17 10.10 -4.80
N GLY A 59 -3.63 8.95 -5.33
CA GLY A 59 -3.09 7.63 -5.01
C GLY A 59 -1.62 7.47 -5.40
N GLY A 60 -1.16 8.16 -6.45
CA GLY A 60 0.27 8.21 -6.79
C GLY A 60 1.11 8.90 -5.71
N ASN A 61 0.57 9.95 -5.08
CA ASN A 61 1.21 10.60 -3.94
C ASN A 61 1.26 9.68 -2.70
N LEU A 62 0.18 8.94 -2.42
CA LEU A 62 0.15 7.94 -1.35
C LEU A 62 1.14 6.79 -1.61
N THR A 63 1.26 6.35 -2.85
CA THR A 63 2.23 5.35 -3.30
C THR A 63 3.65 5.79 -3.00
N LEU A 64 4.02 7.01 -3.41
CA LEU A 64 5.34 7.59 -3.13
C LEU A 64 5.60 7.73 -1.63
N TYR A 65 4.59 8.13 -0.86
CA TYR A 65 4.71 8.21 0.60
C TYR A 65 5.02 6.84 1.22
N CYS A 66 4.28 5.79 0.84
CA CYS A 66 4.53 4.43 1.34
C CYS A 66 5.93 3.92 0.99
N ALA A 67 6.37 4.12 -0.26
CA ALA A 67 7.72 3.75 -0.68
C ALA A 67 8.80 4.48 0.14
N ASN A 68 8.63 5.78 0.36
CA ASN A 68 9.56 6.57 1.16
C ASN A 68 9.58 6.13 2.64
N GLN A 69 8.42 5.82 3.24
CA GLN A 69 8.39 5.34 4.62
C GLN A 69 9.01 3.96 4.76
N ASN A 70 8.74 3.05 3.83
CA ASN A 70 9.38 1.74 3.81
C ASN A 70 10.93 1.87 3.82
N ILE A 71 11.48 2.79 3.02
CA ILE A 71 12.93 3.06 3.01
C ILE A 71 13.41 3.69 4.32
N LYS A 72 12.70 4.71 4.82
CA LYS A 72 13.07 5.44 6.05
C LYS A 72 13.08 4.55 7.28
N GLU A 73 12.17 3.59 7.36
CA GLU A 73 12.07 2.64 8.47
C GLU A 73 12.96 1.41 8.28
N HIS A 74 13.74 1.35 7.19
CA HIS A 74 14.57 0.20 6.83
C HIS A 74 13.76 -1.11 6.68
N ASN A 75 12.51 -0.98 6.28
CA ASN A 75 11.62 -2.10 6.00
C ASN A 75 11.84 -2.63 4.58
N ASP A 76 11.43 -3.88 4.37
CA ASP A 76 11.60 -4.56 3.10
C ASP A 76 10.26 -4.96 2.46
N MET A 77 9.17 -4.29 2.87
CA MET A 77 7.78 -4.63 2.50
C MET A 77 7.47 -4.39 1.02
N ILE A 78 8.09 -3.40 0.38
CA ILE A 78 7.86 -3.10 -1.04
C ILE A 78 9.06 -3.59 -1.85
N LYS A 79 8.81 -4.42 -2.86
CA LYS A 79 9.78 -4.74 -3.90
C LYS A 79 9.37 -4.02 -5.20
N GLY A 80 10.37 -3.42 -5.86
CA GLY A 80 10.21 -2.79 -7.17
C GLY A 80 10.39 -3.79 -8.30
#